data_AF-A0A7V5H1B8-F1
#
_entry.id   AF-A0A7V5H1B8-F1
#
_cell.length_a   1.000
_cell.length_b   1.000
_cell.length_c   1.000
_cell.angle_alpha   90.00
_cell.angle_beta   90.00
_cell.angle_gamma   90.00
#
_symmetry.space_group_name_H-M   'P 1'
#
loop_
_entity.id
_entity.type
_entity.pdbx_description
1 polymer ?
#
loop_
_entity_poly.entity_id
_entity_poly.type
_entity_poly.pdbx_seq_one_letter_code
_entity_poly.pdbx_strand_id
1 'polypeptide(L)'
;MAKAPAKFSDLLSLAYLVVSNRRLLMPINRSFIENLPINPLLAETKIIDEFTKILEESNKSANRDKYYEDFLDLFSFYQVYAAKHSLNILFPPLTNDKKINTGIIINFFENRQKEINEELEDFMAFKKLEEKKVAFESMLSQEVIYSLSDSELNTLYRKLDSVIDSINENFDIRRNLKSRMINLLGILKRDLKPKMPNFDKFWALVGYTGLLYGLYEEKVMKIIDKIKDVLNFIWKIQATAEGLPSTNPVITIIFKGIKPK
;
A
#
# COMPACT_ATOMS: atom_id res chain seq x y z
N MET A 1 -17.18 55.40 28.17
CA MET A 1 -17.39 54.70 26.88
C MET A 1 -16.63 53.38 26.92
N ALA A 2 -17.31 52.27 27.15
CA ALA A 2 -16.69 50.95 27.21
C ALA A 2 -16.49 50.40 25.78
N LYS A 3 -15.26 49.99 25.44
CA LYS A 3 -14.97 49.28 24.18
C LYS A 3 -15.63 47.90 24.23
N ALA A 4 -16.47 47.60 23.25
CA ALA A 4 -17.10 46.30 23.09
C ALA A 4 -16.04 45.19 22.90
N PRO A 5 -16.25 43.98 23.44
CA PRO A 5 -15.34 42.85 23.23
C PRO A 5 -15.43 42.39 21.77
N ALA A 6 -14.27 42.15 21.15
CA ALA A 6 -14.19 41.60 19.79
C ALA A 6 -14.92 40.25 19.73
N LYS A 7 -15.73 40.04 18.69
CA LYS A 7 -16.49 38.81 18.52
C LYS A 7 -15.52 37.67 18.21
N PHE A 8 -15.81 36.46 18.71
CA PHE A 8 -15.00 35.25 18.49
C PHE A 8 -14.76 34.95 16.99
N SER A 9 -15.68 35.37 16.12
CA SER A 9 -15.56 35.33 14.65
C SER A 9 -14.44 36.21 14.10
N ASP A 10 -14.14 37.31 14.76
CA ASP A 10 -13.15 38.31 14.34
C ASP A 10 -11.74 37.82 14.71
N LEU A 11 -11.62 37.05 15.78
CA LEU A 11 -10.39 36.36 16.18
C LEU A 11 -10.06 35.18 15.25
N LEU A 12 -11.08 34.42 14.81
CA LEU A 12 -10.89 33.33 13.85
C LEU A 12 -10.53 33.83 12.45
N SER A 13 -11.11 34.95 12.01
CA SER A 13 -10.77 35.56 10.72
C SER A 13 -9.38 36.20 10.74
N LEU A 14 -8.97 36.82 11.86
CA LEU A 14 -7.59 37.27 12.08
C LEU A 14 -6.60 36.10 12.12
N ALA A 15 -6.93 35.00 12.80
CA ALA A 15 -6.10 33.79 12.79
C ALA A 15 -5.98 33.20 11.37
N TYR A 16 -7.07 33.16 10.62
CA TYR A 16 -7.06 32.69 9.22
C TYR A 16 -6.27 33.62 8.30
N LEU A 17 -6.32 34.94 8.50
CA LEU A 17 -5.54 35.92 7.75
C LEU A 17 -4.03 35.86 8.06
N VAL A 18 -3.67 35.64 9.34
CA VAL A 18 -2.28 35.46 9.77
C VAL A 18 -1.70 34.15 9.20
N VAL A 19 -2.49 33.08 9.17
CA VAL A 19 -2.13 31.79 8.57
C VAL A 19 -1.96 31.90 7.04
N SER A 20 -2.79 32.71 6.36
CA SER A 20 -2.75 32.79 4.89
C SER A 20 -1.68 33.74 4.32
N ASN A 21 -1.13 34.67 5.12
CA ASN A 21 -0.01 35.54 4.71
C ASN A 21 1.38 34.97 5.02
N ARG A 22 1.51 33.85 5.75
CA ARG A 22 2.78 33.13 5.94
C ARG A 22 3.01 32.05 4.87
N ARG A 23 2.89 32.41 3.59
CA ARG A 23 3.36 31.57 2.47
C ARG A 23 4.89 31.66 2.31
N LEU A 24 5.61 31.39 3.39
CA LEU A 24 7.02 31.03 3.37
C LEU A 24 7.09 29.67 4.07
N LEU A 25 7.10 28.60 3.26
CA LEU A 25 7.50 27.22 3.61
C LEU A 25 7.16 26.76 5.05
N MET A 26 5.91 26.39 5.32
CA MET A 26 5.64 25.50 6.46
C MET A 26 6.35 24.15 6.18
N PRO A 27 7.18 23.63 7.10
CA PRO A 27 7.84 22.33 6.93
C PRO A 27 6.83 21.20 6.72
N ILE A 28 5.67 21.30 7.39
CA ILE A 28 4.56 20.36 7.27
C ILE A 28 3.57 20.89 6.25
N ASN A 29 3.68 20.37 5.03
CA ASN A 29 2.70 20.62 3.98
C ASN A 29 1.77 19.42 3.80
N ARG A 30 0.70 19.61 3.03
CA ARG A 30 -0.28 18.55 2.74
C ARG A 30 0.36 17.31 2.12
N SER A 31 1.39 17.49 1.27
CA SER A 31 2.13 16.37 0.67
C SER A 31 2.88 15.56 1.73
N PHE A 32 3.51 16.20 2.72
CA PHE A 32 4.14 15.49 3.84
C PHE A 32 3.12 14.63 4.59
N ILE A 33 1.97 15.20 4.94
CA ILE A 33 0.90 14.49 5.69
C ILE A 33 0.33 13.32 4.89
N GLU A 34 0.06 13.51 3.59
CA GLU A 34 -0.50 12.47 2.72
C GLU A 34 0.47 11.31 2.45
N ASN A 35 1.77 11.53 2.62
CA ASN A 35 2.82 10.53 2.42
C ASN A 35 3.31 9.85 3.71
N LEU A 36 2.68 10.12 4.86
CA LEU A 36 3.02 9.39 6.08
C LEU A 36 2.64 7.90 5.96
N PRO A 37 3.52 6.98 6.38
CA PRO A 37 3.20 5.55 6.46
C PRO A 37 1.93 5.26 7.25
N ILE A 38 1.23 4.19 6.86
CA ILE A 38 0.05 3.70 7.59
C ILE A 38 0.45 3.15 8.96
N ASN A 39 1.62 2.50 9.04
CA ASN A 39 2.15 1.99 10.30
C ASN A 39 2.59 3.18 11.18
N PRO A 40 2.05 3.34 12.41
CA PRO A 40 2.34 4.48 13.26
C PRO A 40 3.82 4.66 13.60
N LEU A 41 4.53 3.58 13.96
CA LEU A 41 5.97 3.62 14.26
C LEU A 41 6.79 4.17 13.08
N LEU A 42 6.48 3.72 11.85
CA LEU A 42 7.13 4.23 10.63
C LEU A 42 6.71 5.67 10.30
N ALA A 43 5.53 6.11 10.70
CA ALA A 43 5.14 7.51 10.53
C ALA A 43 5.81 8.42 11.55
N GLU A 44 5.95 7.98 12.80
CA GLU A 44 6.66 8.74 13.83
C GLU A 44 8.15 8.94 13.47
N THR A 45 8.81 7.94 12.90
CA THR A 45 10.18 8.11 12.35
C THR A 45 10.23 9.20 11.29
N LYS A 46 9.24 9.32 10.40
CA LYS A 46 9.18 10.40 9.39
C LYS A 46 8.95 11.77 9.98
N ILE A 47 8.17 11.87 11.04
CA ILE A 47 7.95 13.12 11.77
C ILE A 47 9.25 13.57 12.45
N ILE A 48 9.98 12.64 13.06
CA ILE A 48 11.26 12.90 13.71
C ILE A 48 12.38 13.22 12.70
N ASP A 49 12.40 12.54 11.55
CA ASP A 49 13.32 12.84 10.46
C ASP A 49 13.14 14.30 10.01
N GLU A 50 11.89 14.76 9.86
CA GLU A 50 11.60 16.14 9.47
C GLU A 50 12.04 17.13 10.55
N PHE A 51 11.83 16.79 11.83
CA PHE A 51 12.33 17.61 12.94
C PHE A 51 13.85 17.73 12.91
N THR A 52 14.52 16.63 12.66
CA THR A 52 15.99 16.55 12.61
C THR A 52 16.53 17.44 11.49
N LYS A 53 15.89 17.46 10.32
CA LYS A 53 16.27 18.37 9.22
C LYS A 53 16.15 19.84 9.64
N ILE A 54 15.02 20.24 10.24
CA ILE A 54 14.81 21.61 10.72
C ILE A 54 15.87 21.96 11.77
N LEU A 55 16.17 21.04 12.68
CA LEU A 55 17.19 21.22 13.72
C LEU A 55 18.58 21.44 13.11
N GLU A 56 18.98 20.61 12.15
CA GLU A 56 20.26 20.74 11.44
C GLU A 56 20.38 22.07 10.68
N GLU A 57 19.31 22.52 10.01
CA GLU A 57 19.27 23.83 9.37
C GLU A 57 19.38 24.97 10.39
N SER A 58 18.71 24.83 11.54
CA SER A 58 18.78 25.79 12.63
C SER A 58 20.19 25.94 13.18
N ASN A 59 20.94 24.84 13.30
CA ASN A 59 22.30 24.83 13.81
C ASN A 59 23.30 25.47 12.84
N LYS A 60 22.99 25.49 11.54
CA LYS A 60 23.80 26.15 10.50
C LYS A 60 23.54 27.66 10.41
N SER A 61 22.51 28.17 11.08
CA SER A 61 22.10 29.58 10.95
C SER A 61 22.64 30.46 12.07
N ALA A 62 23.07 31.68 11.72
CA ALA A 62 23.49 32.70 12.69
C ALA A 62 22.34 33.21 13.59
N ASN A 63 21.09 33.02 13.18
CA ASN A 63 19.91 33.41 13.97
C ASN A 63 18.96 32.20 14.11
N ARG A 64 19.16 31.42 15.17
CA ARG A 64 18.37 30.22 15.46
C ARG A 64 16.91 30.54 15.83
N ASP A 65 16.67 31.74 16.38
CA ASP A 65 15.33 32.15 16.83
C ASP A 65 14.31 32.23 15.67
N LYS A 66 14.76 32.30 14.41
CA LYS A 66 13.86 32.28 13.25
C LYS A 66 13.14 30.93 13.04
N TYR A 67 13.68 29.82 13.55
CA TYR A 67 13.14 28.46 13.38
C TYR A 67 12.15 28.04 14.46
N TYR A 68 11.92 28.89 15.46
CA TYR A 68 11.00 28.52 16.56
C TYR A 68 9.59 28.21 16.10
N GLU A 69 9.08 28.94 15.10
CA GLU A 69 7.76 28.69 14.56
C GLU A 69 7.71 27.32 13.86
N ASP A 70 8.78 26.94 13.15
CA ASP A 70 8.90 25.63 12.51
C ASP A 70 8.93 24.49 13.54
N PHE A 71 9.66 24.68 14.64
CA PHE A 71 9.67 23.74 15.77
C PHE A 71 8.29 23.61 16.41
N LEU A 72 7.60 24.72 16.60
CA LEU A 72 6.27 24.75 17.21
C LEU A 72 5.23 24.08 16.31
N ASP A 73 5.28 24.32 15.00
CA ASP A 73 4.39 23.71 14.01
C ASP A 73 4.53 22.18 14.04
N LEU A 74 5.77 21.66 14.04
CA LEU A 74 6.03 20.23 14.05
C LEU A 74 5.69 19.56 15.38
N PHE A 75 5.99 20.23 16.50
CA PHE A 75 5.58 19.76 17.82
C PHE A 75 4.04 19.67 17.93
N SER A 76 3.33 20.71 17.48
CA SER A 76 1.86 20.76 17.51
C SER A 76 1.24 19.72 16.58
N PHE A 77 1.80 19.54 15.38
CA PHE A 77 1.37 18.50 14.46
C PHE A 77 1.52 17.10 15.08
N TYR A 78 2.66 16.83 15.73
CA TYR A 78 2.90 15.54 16.32
C TYR A 78 1.95 15.25 17.50
N GLN A 79 1.58 16.27 18.28
CA GLN A 79 0.52 16.15 19.29
C GLN A 79 -0.82 15.71 18.68
N VAL A 80 -1.23 16.35 17.58
CA VAL A 80 -2.47 16.00 16.86
C VAL A 80 -2.40 14.60 16.27
N TYR A 81 -1.25 14.25 15.67
CA TYR A 81 -1.01 12.92 15.13
C TYR A 81 -1.11 11.85 16.22
N ALA A 82 -0.42 12.04 17.33
CA ALA A 82 -0.43 11.13 18.48
C ALA A 82 -1.84 10.92 19.03
N ALA A 83 -2.60 12.00 19.22
CA ALA A 83 -3.99 11.90 19.67
C ALA A 83 -4.88 11.12 18.68
N LYS A 84 -4.76 11.40 17.37
CA LYS A 84 -5.55 10.73 16.33
C LYS A 84 -5.25 9.23 16.23
N HIS A 85 -3.99 8.85 16.43
CA HIS A 85 -3.52 7.47 16.34
C HIS A 85 -3.48 6.75 17.69
N SER A 86 -4.01 7.36 18.76
CA SER A 86 -4.06 6.81 20.11
C SER A 86 -2.67 6.41 20.66
N LEU A 87 -1.64 7.20 20.33
CA LEU A 87 -0.30 6.99 20.84
C LEU A 87 -0.20 7.48 22.30
N ASN A 88 0.41 6.67 23.16
CA ASN A 88 0.58 6.99 24.56
C ASN A 88 1.87 7.80 24.78
N ILE A 89 1.86 9.09 24.42
CA ILE A 89 3.01 9.99 24.49
C ILE A 89 2.72 11.11 25.49
N LEU A 90 3.66 11.35 26.41
CA LEU A 90 3.60 12.47 27.34
C LEU A 90 4.30 13.69 26.72
N PHE A 91 3.52 14.66 26.28
CA PHE A 91 4.07 15.91 25.76
C PHE A 91 4.37 16.90 26.90
N PRO A 92 5.58 17.50 26.95
CA PRO A 92 5.91 18.47 27.97
C PRO A 92 5.11 19.78 27.77
N PRO A 93 4.70 20.46 28.86
CA PRO A 93 4.06 21.76 28.76
C PRO A 93 5.07 22.82 28.29
N LEU A 94 4.59 23.75 27.47
CA LEU A 94 5.37 24.93 27.05
C LEU A 94 5.19 26.09 28.02
N THR A 95 6.16 27.00 28.03
CA THR A 95 6.19 28.22 28.84
C THR A 95 5.89 29.46 27.98
N ASN A 96 5.94 30.66 28.59
CA ASN A 96 5.83 31.93 27.86
C ASN A 96 7.17 32.40 27.24
N ASP A 97 8.27 31.69 27.48
CA ASP A 97 9.60 32.03 26.96
C ASP A 97 9.97 31.16 25.76
N LYS A 98 10.20 31.80 24.62
CA LYS A 98 10.54 31.18 23.34
C LYS A 98 11.84 30.37 23.38
N LYS A 99 12.87 30.84 24.09
CA LYS A 99 14.17 30.15 24.19
C LYS A 99 14.04 28.90 25.04
N ILE A 100 13.32 28.99 26.16
CA ILE A 100 13.02 27.84 27.02
C ILE A 100 12.23 26.79 26.22
N ASN A 101 11.18 27.21 25.51
CA ASN A 101 10.35 26.31 24.70
C ASN A 101 11.14 25.61 23.60
N THR A 102 12.06 26.30 22.94
CA THR A 102 12.94 25.70 21.92
C THR A 102 13.73 24.54 22.52
N GLY A 103 14.32 24.72 23.71
CA GLY A 103 15.02 23.65 24.42
C GLY A 103 14.12 22.47 24.80
N ILE A 104 12.89 22.76 25.27
CA ILE A 104 11.90 21.73 25.62
C ILE A 104 11.55 20.87 24.41
N ILE A 105 11.25 21.50 23.27
CA ILE A 105 10.85 20.80 22.04
C ILE A 105 12.00 19.94 21.50
N ILE A 106 13.22 20.47 21.47
CA ILE A 106 14.41 19.70 21.03
C ILE A 106 14.61 18.47 21.91
N ASN A 107 14.65 18.65 23.23
CA ASN A 107 14.84 17.53 24.14
C ASN A 107 13.71 16.49 24.04
N PHE A 108 12.47 16.92 23.81
CA PHE A 108 11.36 16.01 23.58
C PHE A 108 11.60 15.13 22.34
N PHE A 109 11.92 15.73 21.19
CA PHE A 109 12.14 14.97 19.96
C PHE A 109 13.38 14.07 20.04
N GLU A 110 14.47 14.52 20.70
CA GLU A 110 15.66 13.70 20.91
C GLU A 110 15.38 12.47 21.79
N ASN A 111 14.59 12.62 22.86
CA ASN A 111 14.22 11.49 23.70
C ASN A 111 13.26 10.56 22.97
N ARG A 112 12.28 11.10 22.26
CA ARG A 112 11.32 10.30 21.49
C ARG A 112 11.99 9.54 20.34
N GLN A 113 13.03 10.12 19.72
CA GLN A 113 13.85 9.43 18.72
C GLN A 113 14.55 8.19 19.30
N LYS A 114 15.07 8.28 20.52
CA LYS A 114 15.70 7.11 21.18
C LYS A 114 14.69 5.99 21.42
N GLU A 115 13.53 6.33 21.98
CA GLU A 115 12.44 5.37 22.22
C GLU A 115 12.01 4.66 20.93
N ILE A 116 11.79 5.43 19.85
CA ILE A 116 11.38 4.88 18.56
C ILE A 116 12.46 4.03 17.92
N ASN A 117 13.74 4.38 18.07
CA ASN A 117 14.82 3.57 17.52
C ASN A 117 14.87 2.19 18.17
N GLU A 118 14.67 2.10 19.49
CA GLU A 118 14.56 0.82 20.21
C GLU A 118 13.38 -0.01 19.68
N GLU A 119 12.19 0.59 19.56
CA GLU A 119 11.01 -0.09 19.01
C GLU A 119 11.19 -0.51 17.53
N LEU A 120 11.89 0.31 16.74
CA LEU A 120 12.14 0.06 15.32
C LEU A 120 13.13 -1.09 15.11
N GLU A 121 14.17 -1.18 15.95
CA GLU A 121 15.11 -2.30 15.91
C GLU A 121 14.39 -3.63 16.15
N ASP A 122 13.52 -3.69 17.16
CA ASP A 122 12.70 -4.86 17.46
C ASP A 122 11.75 -5.21 16.30
N PHE A 123 11.06 -4.20 15.75
CA PHE A 123 10.17 -4.38 14.60
C PHE A 123 10.91 -4.93 13.38
N MET A 124 12.09 -4.40 13.08
CA MET A 124 12.92 -4.83 11.95
C MET A 124 13.49 -6.24 12.16
N ALA A 125 13.92 -6.56 13.39
CA ALA A 125 14.37 -7.90 13.76
C ALA A 125 13.23 -8.93 13.59
N PHE A 126 12.03 -8.61 14.06
CA PHE A 126 10.85 -9.47 13.89
C PHE A 126 10.50 -9.69 12.42
N LYS A 127 10.45 -8.61 11.63
CA LYS A 127 10.16 -8.69 10.20
C LYS A 127 11.20 -9.56 9.47
N LYS A 128 12.48 -9.39 9.77
CA LYS A 128 13.57 -10.19 9.19
C LYS A 128 13.48 -11.65 9.61
N LEU A 129 13.12 -11.94 10.85
CA LEU A 129 12.88 -13.30 11.32
C LEU A 129 11.74 -13.95 10.52
N GLU A 130 10.65 -13.24 10.30
CA GLU A 130 9.50 -13.75 9.54
C GLU A 130 9.86 -14.02 8.07
N GLU A 131 10.60 -13.11 7.43
CA GLU A 131 11.14 -13.33 6.08
C GLU A 131 12.03 -14.58 6.01
N LYS A 132 12.84 -14.85 7.05
CA LYS A 132 13.67 -16.05 7.14
C LYS A 132 12.85 -17.30 7.37
N LYS A 133 11.81 -17.26 8.20
CA LYS A 133 10.88 -18.39 8.38
C LYS A 133 10.24 -18.77 7.06
N VAL A 134 9.66 -17.82 6.33
CA VAL A 134 9.08 -18.06 5.00
C VAL A 134 10.10 -18.64 4.04
N ALA A 135 11.34 -18.13 4.05
CA ALA A 135 12.40 -18.66 3.21
C ALA A 135 12.77 -20.11 3.58
N PHE A 136 12.85 -20.43 4.88
CA PHE A 136 13.16 -21.79 5.35
C PHE A 136 12.00 -22.75 5.16
N GLU A 137 10.76 -22.31 5.34
CA GLU A 137 9.56 -23.07 4.99
C GLU A 137 9.63 -23.48 3.51
N SER A 138 9.94 -22.54 2.62
CA SER A 138 10.12 -22.82 1.19
C SER A 138 11.30 -23.77 0.88
N MET A 139 12.36 -23.78 1.70
CA MET A 139 13.51 -24.67 1.52
C MET A 139 13.27 -26.08 2.08
N LEU A 140 12.48 -26.17 3.16
CA LEU A 140 12.16 -27.42 3.85
C LEU A 140 10.97 -28.13 3.23
N SER A 141 10.06 -27.39 2.61
CA SER A 141 9.06 -27.95 1.71
C SER A 141 9.80 -28.50 0.48
N GLN A 142 9.76 -29.81 0.27
CA GLN A 142 10.14 -30.47 -1.01
C GLN A 142 9.17 -30.08 -2.15
N GLU A 143 8.68 -28.84 -2.15
CA GLU A 143 7.71 -28.32 -3.09
C GLU A 143 8.40 -27.98 -4.39
N VAL A 144 7.79 -28.42 -5.49
CA VAL A 144 8.25 -28.12 -6.84
C VAL A 144 8.11 -26.62 -7.07
N ILE A 145 9.24 -25.91 -7.12
CA ILE A 145 9.26 -24.51 -7.54
C ILE A 145 9.12 -24.47 -9.06
N TYR A 146 8.01 -23.95 -9.55
CA TYR A 146 7.78 -23.74 -10.96
C TYR A 146 8.67 -22.62 -11.48
N SER A 147 9.63 -22.97 -12.33
CA SER A 147 10.55 -22.02 -12.97
C SER A 147 10.05 -21.72 -14.38
N LEU A 148 9.77 -20.45 -14.66
CA LEU A 148 9.36 -19.97 -15.97
C LEU A 148 10.53 -19.29 -16.66
N SER A 149 10.74 -19.61 -17.93
CA SER A 149 11.60 -18.83 -18.81
C SER A 149 10.98 -17.46 -19.12
N ASP A 150 11.79 -16.50 -19.57
CA ASP A 150 11.30 -15.18 -19.96
C ASP A 150 10.27 -15.25 -21.11
N SER A 151 10.40 -16.23 -22.01
CA SER A 151 9.44 -16.43 -23.11
C SER A 151 8.10 -16.96 -22.60
N GLU A 152 8.10 -17.83 -21.59
CA GLU A 152 6.89 -18.35 -20.96
C GLU A 152 6.19 -17.27 -20.13
N LEU A 153 6.96 -16.49 -19.38
CA LEU A 153 6.46 -15.36 -18.60
C LEU A 153 5.78 -14.32 -19.51
N ASN A 154 6.45 -13.94 -20.61
CA ASN A 154 5.89 -13.02 -21.59
C ASN A 154 4.65 -13.59 -22.30
N THR A 155 4.65 -14.89 -22.60
CA THR A 155 3.47 -15.57 -23.17
C THR A 155 2.29 -15.51 -22.21
N LEU A 156 2.50 -15.78 -20.93
CA LEU A 156 1.44 -15.75 -19.93
C LEU A 156 0.88 -14.33 -19.72
N TYR A 157 1.75 -13.31 -19.71
CA TYR A 157 1.32 -11.91 -19.69
C TYR A 157 0.38 -11.58 -20.85
N ARG A 158 0.75 -11.95 -22.08
CA ARG A 158 -0.07 -11.71 -23.27
C ARG A 158 -1.40 -12.43 -23.22
N LYS A 159 -1.43 -13.66 -22.70
CA LYS A 159 -2.68 -14.42 -22.53
C LYS A 159 -3.62 -13.76 -21.53
N LEU A 160 -3.09 -13.29 -20.40
CA LEU A 160 -3.88 -12.55 -19.40
C LEU A 160 -4.44 -11.24 -19.97
N ASP A 161 -3.62 -10.47 -20.69
CA ASP A 161 -4.05 -9.23 -21.34
C ASP A 161 -5.17 -9.50 -22.37
N SER A 162 -5.02 -10.54 -23.18
CA SER A 162 -6.05 -10.96 -24.15
C SER A 162 -7.40 -11.31 -23.49
N VAL A 163 -7.39 -11.88 -22.28
CA VAL A 163 -8.63 -12.12 -21.50
C VAL A 163 -9.23 -10.80 -21.02
N ILE A 164 -8.41 -9.90 -20.47
CA ILE A 164 -8.86 -8.58 -19.99
C ILE A 164 -9.52 -7.79 -21.13
N ASP A 165 -8.88 -7.76 -22.30
CA ASP A 165 -9.39 -7.04 -23.47
C ASP A 165 -10.75 -7.59 -23.89
N SER A 166 -10.91 -8.92 -23.97
CA SER A 166 -12.20 -9.51 -24.35
C SER A 166 -13.31 -9.30 -23.31
N ILE A 167 -12.99 -9.18 -22.02
CA ILE A 167 -13.97 -8.81 -20.99
C ILE A 167 -14.37 -7.33 -21.16
N ASN A 168 -13.42 -6.46 -21.46
CA ASN A 168 -13.68 -5.04 -21.65
C ASN A 168 -14.56 -4.79 -22.87
N GLU A 169 -14.26 -5.44 -24.00
CA GLU A 169 -14.99 -5.33 -25.27
C GLU A 169 -16.40 -5.92 -25.24
N ASN A 170 -16.71 -6.84 -24.31
CA ASN A 170 -18.02 -7.50 -24.27
C ASN A 170 -19.06 -6.68 -23.51
N PHE A 171 -20.00 -6.01 -24.19
CA PHE A 171 -20.99 -5.15 -23.52
C PHE A 171 -22.11 -5.89 -22.76
N ASP A 172 -22.27 -7.20 -22.96
CA ASP A 172 -23.34 -7.99 -22.36
C ASP A 172 -23.07 -8.33 -20.88
N ILE A 173 -21.80 -8.42 -20.48
CA ILE A 173 -21.44 -8.78 -19.11
C ILE A 173 -21.68 -7.61 -18.15
N ARG A 174 -22.44 -7.87 -17.07
CA ARG A 174 -22.72 -6.90 -16.00
C ARG A 174 -21.42 -6.32 -15.42
N ARG A 175 -21.45 -5.00 -15.17
CA ARG A 175 -20.31 -4.20 -14.72
C ARG A 175 -19.62 -4.74 -13.46
N ASN A 176 -20.39 -5.23 -12.48
CA ASN A 176 -19.84 -5.77 -11.23
C ASN A 176 -19.01 -7.04 -11.46
N LEU A 177 -19.48 -7.93 -12.35
CA LEU A 177 -18.80 -9.18 -12.70
C LEU A 177 -17.53 -8.88 -13.49
N LYS A 178 -17.59 -7.97 -14.46
CA LYS A 178 -16.40 -7.50 -15.17
C LYS A 178 -15.33 -6.99 -14.21
N SER A 179 -15.71 -6.09 -13.30
CA SER A 179 -14.77 -5.49 -12.33
C SER A 179 -14.10 -6.56 -11.46
N ARG A 180 -14.86 -7.53 -10.94
CA ARG A 180 -14.30 -8.63 -10.16
C ARG A 180 -13.31 -9.49 -10.94
N MET A 181 -13.62 -9.80 -12.20
CA MET A 181 -12.75 -10.59 -13.06
C MET A 181 -11.47 -9.84 -13.44
N ILE A 182 -11.58 -8.57 -13.82
CA ILE A 182 -10.43 -7.73 -14.17
C ILE A 182 -9.52 -7.55 -12.96
N ASN A 183 -10.08 -7.36 -11.76
CA ASN A 183 -9.30 -7.28 -10.52
C ASN A 183 -8.55 -8.58 -10.25
N LEU A 184 -9.20 -9.75 -10.40
CA LEU A 184 -8.52 -11.05 -10.28
C LEU A 184 -7.37 -11.17 -11.29
N LEU A 185 -7.63 -10.89 -12.57
CA LEU A 185 -6.60 -10.98 -13.63
C LEU A 185 -5.43 -10.02 -13.38
N GLY A 186 -5.70 -8.81 -12.88
CA GLY A 186 -4.67 -7.85 -12.48
C GLY A 186 -3.82 -8.34 -11.30
N ILE A 187 -4.45 -8.98 -10.31
CA ILE A 187 -3.73 -9.63 -9.20
C ILE A 187 -2.85 -10.77 -9.72
N LEU A 188 -3.39 -11.65 -10.56
CA LEU A 188 -2.64 -12.75 -11.19
C LEU A 188 -1.44 -12.22 -11.96
N LYS A 189 -1.63 -11.16 -12.75
CA LYS A 189 -0.57 -10.50 -13.52
C LYS A 189 0.53 -9.95 -12.63
N ARG A 190 0.17 -9.19 -11.60
CA ARG A 190 1.13 -8.55 -10.67
C ARG A 190 1.93 -9.59 -9.87
N ASP A 191 1.30 -10.70 -9.52
CA ASP A 191 1.91 -11.72 -8.68
C ASP A 191 2.84 -12.67 -9.47
N LEU A 192 2.84 -12.60 -10.83
CA LEU A 192 3.71 -13.41 -11.67
C LEU A 192 5.19 -13.06 -11.53
N LYS A 193 6.02 -14.10 -11.36
CA LYS A 193 7.48 -14.00 -11.20
C LYS A 193 8.16 -15.16 -11.96
N PRO A 194 9.47 -15.04 -12.28
CA PRO A 194 10.23 -16.14 -12.89
C PRO A 194 10.24 -17.44 -12.09
N LYS A 195 10.06 -17.36 -10.76
CA LYS A 195 9.91 -18.52 -9.87
C LYS A 195 8.61 -18.39 -9.09
N MET A 196 7.76 -19.41 -9.20
CA MET A 196 6.46 -19.47 -8.55
C MET A 196 6.37 -20.70 -7.64
N PRO A 197 5.95 -20.57 -6.38
CA PRO A 197 5.76 -21.71 -5.50
C PRO A 197 4.49 -22.51 -5.85
N ASN A 198 3.45 -21.85 -6.39
CA ASN A 198 2.23 -22.48 -6.88
C ASN A 198 1.51 -21.57 -7.88
N PHE A 199 0.47 -22.12 -8.51
CA PHE A 199 -0.43 -21.38 -9.41
C PHE A 199 -1.88 -21.38 -8.92
N ASP A 200 -2.12 -21.60 -7.62
CA ASP A 200 -3.46 -21.93 -7.12
C ASP A 200 -4.50 -20.84 -7.38
N LYS A 201 -4.08 -19.58 -7.32
CA LYS A 201 -4.94 -18.43 -7.62
C LYS A 201 -5.50 -18.47 -9.05
N PHE A 202 -4.80 -19.07 -10.01
CA PHE A 202 -5.29 -19.19 -11.38
C PHE A 202 -6.48 -20.13 -11.50
N TRP A 203 -6.61 -21.12 -10.61
CA TRP A 203 -7.75 -22.04 -10.62
C TRP A 203 -9.08 -21.35 -10.29
N ALA A 204 -9.07 -20.18 -9.66
CA ALA A 204 -10.27 -19.35 -9.49
C ALA A 204 -10.93 -18.99 -10.83
N LEU A 205 -10.18 -18.95 -11.94
CA LEU A 205 -10.72 -18.71 -13.27
C LEU A 205 -11.70 -19.82 -13.71
N VAL A 206 -11.54 -21.06 -13.24
CA VAL A 206 -12.50 -22.15 -13.50
C VAL A 206 -13.88 -21.81 -12.91
N GLY A 207 -13.93 -21.24 -11.71
CA GLY A 207 -15.19 -20.77 -11.13
C GLY A 207 -15.83 -19.66 -11.94
N TYR A 208 -15.02 -18.74 -12.48
CA TYR A 208 -15.50 -17.65 -13.32
C TYR A 208 -16.00 -18.11 -14.69
N THR A 209 -15.41 -19.16 -15.30
CA THR A 209 -15.97 -19.71 -16.56
C THR A 209 -17.36 -20.31 -16.33
N GLY A 210 -17.57 -21.01 -15.20
CA GLY A 210 -18.89 -21.51 -14.80
C GLY A 210 -19.92 -20.40 -14.60
N LEU A 211 -19.53 -19.33 -13.90
CA LEU A 211 -20.40 -18.18 -13.68
C LEU A 211 -20.76 -17.46 -14.99
N LEU A 212 -19.77 -17.27 -15.87
CA LEU A 212 -19.98 -16.66 -17.18
C LEU A 212 -20.95 -17.48 -18.02
N TYR A 213 -20.69 -18.77 -18.18
CA TYR A 213 -21.55 -19.63 -18.98
C TYR A 213 -22.97 -19.71 -18.40
N GLY A 214 -23.12 -19.85 -17.08
CA GLY A 214 -24.45 -19.91 -16.46
C GLY A 214 -25.28 -18.64 -16.59
N LEU A 215 -24.66 -17.47 -16.79
CA LEU A 215 -25.36 -16.19 -16.93
C LEU A 215 -25.58 -15.75 -18.38
N TYR A 216 -24.69 -16.14 -19.28
CA TYR A 216 -24.65 -15.60 -20.66
C TYR A 216 -24.53 -16.68 -21.75
N GLU A 217 -24.42 -17.96 -21.34
CA GLU A 217 -24.39 -19.13 -22.22
C GLU A 217 -23.34 -18.98 -23.33
N GLU A 218 -23.75 -19.19 -24.59
CA GLU A 218 -22.85 -19.18 -25.74
C GLU A 218 -22.24 -17.81 -26.05
N LYS A 219 -22.84 -16.71 -25.57
CA LYS A 219 -22.40 -15.34 -25.86
C LYS A 219 -21.01 -15.01 -25.31
N VAL A 220 -20.55 -15.77 -24.32
CA VAL A 220 -19.27 -15.56 -23.63
C VAL A 220 -18.23 -16.63 -23.98
N MET A 221 -18.51 -17.52 -24.93
CA MET A 221 -17.60 -18.62 -25.28
C MET A 221 -16.21 -18.14 -25.70
N LYS A 222 -16.11 -17.03 -26.45
CA LYS A 222 -14.80 -16.45 -26.81
C LYS A 222 -13.96 -16.05 -25.60
N ILE A 223 -14.57 -15.52 -24.54
CA ILE A 223 -13.88 -15.18 -23.29
C ILE A 223 -13.47 -16.46 -22.56
N ILE A 224 -14.38 -17.43 -22.48
CA ILE A 224 -14.13 -18.72 -21.85
C ILE A 224 -12.97 -19.45 -22.53
N ASP A 225 -12.88 -19.44 -23.86
CA ASP A 225 -11.80 -20.10 -24.59
C ASP A 225 -10.44 -19.43 -24.32
N LYS A 226 -10.39 -18.10 -24.23
CA LYS A 226 -9.17 -17.39 -23.79
C LYS A 226 -8.79 -17.71 -22.35
N ILE A 227 -9.76 -17.90 -21.46
CA ILE A 227 -9.49 -18.35 -20.08
C ILE A 227 -8.94 -19.79 -20.09
N LYS A 228 -9.51 -20.69 -20.90
CA LYS A 228 -8.97 -22.06 -21.08
C LYS A 228 -7.53 -22.01 -21.57
N ASP A 229 -7.19 -21.09 -22.48
CA ASP A 229 -5.83 -20.93 -22.99
C ASP A 229 -4.82 -20.51 -21.92
N VAL A 230 -5.25 -19.74 -20.91
CA VAL A 230 -4.44 -19.42 -19.72
C VAL A 230 -4.27 -20.66 -18.85
N LEU A 231 -5.38 -21.34 -18.53
CA LEU A 231 -5.39 -22.53 -17.66
C LEU A 231 -4.54 -23.68 -18.24
N ASN A 232 -4.66 -23.94 -19.54
CA ASN A 232 -3.88 -24.96 -20.23
C ASN A 232 -2.39 -24.63 -20.26
N PHE A 233 -2.04 -23.35 -20.35
CA PHE A 233 -0.64 -22.94 -20.35
C PHE A 233 0.00 -23.19 -18.97
N ILE A 234 -0.70 -22.84 -17.91
CA ILE A 234 -0.23 -23.04 -16.53
C ILE A 234 -0.18 -24.53 -16.19
N TRP A 235 -1.22 -25.27 -16.56
CA TRP A 235 -1.22 -26.73 -16.41
C TRP A 235 -0.01 -27.37 -17.08
N LYS A 236 0.34 -26.93 -18.29
CA LYS A 236 1.54 -27.43 -18.98
C LYS A 236 2.83 -27.16 -18.21
N ILE A 237 2.97 -25.97 -17.62
CA ILE A 237 4.14 -25.63 -16.78
C ILE A 237 4.20 -26.57 -15.57
N GLN A 238 3.08 -26.75 -14.87
CA GLN A 238 3.02 -27.62 -13.70
C GLN A 238 3.31 -29.07 -14.10
N ALA A 239 2.63 -29.60 -15.12
CA ALA A 239 2.82 -30.96 -15.60
C ALA A 239 4.28 -31.26 -15.98
N THR A 240 4.93 -30.31 -16.66
CA THR A 240 6.35 -30.45 -17.03
C THR A 240 7.26 -30.48 -15.80
N ALA A 241 7.02 -29.59 -14.83
CA ALA A 241 7.82 -29.53 -13.60
C ALA A 241 7.62 -30.77 -12.70
N GLU A 242 6.44 -31.36 -12.72
CA GLU A 242 6.09 -32.60 -11.99
C GLU A 242 6.51 -33.88 -12.75
N GLY A 243 7.17 -33.76 -13.90
CA GLY A 243 7.69 -34.91 -14.66
C GLY A 243 6.64 -35.71 -15.44
N LEU A 244 5.46 -35.13 -15.73
CA LEU A 244 4.46 -35.78 -16.58
C LEU A 244 4.98 -35.93 -18.03
N PRO A 245 4.64 -37.04 -18.73
CA PRO A 245 5.06 -37.29 -20.09
C PRO A 245 4.49 -36.24 -21.08
N SER A 246 5.24 -35.99 -22.16
CA SER A 246 4.97 -34.95 -23.17
C SER A 246 3.63 -35.07 -23.90
N THR A 247 2.92 -36.18 -23.75
CA THR A 247 1.48 -36.32 -24.01
C THR A 247 0.69 -35.54 -22.96
N ASN A 248 0.88 -34.21 -22.94
CA ASN A 248 0.30 -33.34 -21.93
C ASN A 248 -1.23 -33.46 -21.98
N PRO A 249 -1.89 -33.88 -20.88
CA PRO A 249 -3.34 -33.81 -20.82
C PRO A 249 -3.77 -32.34 -20.95
N VAL A 250 -4.90 -32.10 -21.61
CA VAL A 250 -5.45 -30.76 -21.82
C VAL A 250 -6.64 -30.58 -20.90
N ILE A 251 -6.69 -29.45 -20.20
CA ILE A 251 -7.85 -29.08 -19.40
C ILE A 251 -9.00 -28.77 -20.35
N THR A 252 -10.04 -29.60 -20.23
CA THR A 252 -11.29 -29.44 -20.99
C THR A 252 -12.37 -28.99 -20.02
N ILE A 253 -13.00 -27.85 -20.31
CA ILE A 253 -14.18 -27.38 -19.58
C ILE A 253 -15.39 -27.64 -20.46
N ILE A 254 -16.22 -28.60 -20.05
CA ILE A 254 -17.45 -29.00 -20.74
C ILE A 254 -18.64 -28.50 -19.92
N PHE A 255 -19.47 -27.64 -20.52
CA PHE A 255 -20.75 -27.27 -19.94
C PHE A 255 -21.82 -28.19 -20.51
N LYS A 256 -22.55 -28.91 -19.64
CA LYS A 256 -23.72 -29.67 -20.04
C LYS A 256 -24.89 -28.69 -20.16
N GLY A 257 -25.66 -28.80 -21.25
CA GLY A 257 -26.83 -27.95 -21.48
C GLY A 257 -27.73 -27.92 -20.25
N ILE A 258 -27.95 -26.72 -19.73
CA ILE A 258 -28.87 -26.51 -18.63
C ILE A 258 -30.27 -26.60 -19.26
N LYS A 259 -31.03 -27.65 -18.96
CA LYS A 259 -32.44 -27.66 -19.35
C LYS A 259 -33.11 -26.47 -18.67
N PRO A 260 -33.82 -25.59 -19.40
CA PRO A 260 -34.59 -24.52 -18.77
C PRO A 260 -35.58 -25.19 -17.80
N LYS A 261 -35.61 -24.67 -16.55
CA LYS A 261 -36.67 -24.99 -15.60
C LYS A 261 -37.96 -24.30 -16.00
#